data_AF-A0A8S2W4J3-F1
#
_entry.id   AF-A0A8S2W4J3-F1
#
_cell.length_a   1.000
_cell.length_b   1.000
_cell.length_c   1.000
_cell.angle_alpha   90.00
_cell.angle_beta   90.00
_cell.angle_gamma   90.00
#
_symmetry.space_group_name_H-M   'P 1'
#
loop_
_entity.id
_entity.type
_entity.pdbx_description
1 polymer ?
#
loop_
_entity_poly.entity_id
_entity_poly.type
_entity_poly.pdbx_seq_one_letter_code
_entity_poly.pdbx_strand_id
1 'polypeptide(L)' 'MPIAWNEPVSFLQRFAENVLYTYLLDMADVCNDPVMRMQ' A
#
# COMPACT_ATOMS: atom_id res chain seq x y z
N MET A 1 -4.29 -24.84 -1.59
CA MET A 1 -4.86 -24.44 -0.29
C MET A 1 -6.35 -24.81 -0.30
N PRO A 2 -6.90 -25.42 0.75
CA PRO A 2 -8.36 -25.62 0.88
C PRO A 2 -9.11 -24.30 0.73
N ILE A 3 -10.22 -24.29 0.00
CA ILE A 3 -10.98 -23.06 -0.31
C ILE A 3 -11.50 -22.35 0.95
N ALA A 4 -11.75 -23.10 2.03
CA ALA A 4 -12.16 -22.58 3.33
C ALA A 4 -11.11 -21.67 3.99
N TRP A 5 -9.85 -21.72 3.52
CA TRP A 5 -8.76 -20.86 4.00
C TRP A 5 -8.43 -19.74 3.02
N ASN A 6 -9.09 -19.69 1.86
CA ASN A 6 -8.92 -18.60 0.92
C ASN A 6 -9.84 -17.44 1.32
N GLU A 7 -9.28 -16.24 1.28
CA GLU A 7 -10.04 -15.01 1.28
C GLU A 7 -10.73 -14.76 -0.08
N PRO A 8 -11.86 -14.04 -0.11
CA PRO A 8 -12.60 -13.74 -1.34
C PRO A 8 -11.93 -12.58 -2.12
N VAL A 9 -10.61 -12.61 -2.22
CA VAL A 9 -9.78 -11.59 -2.86
C VAL A 9 -8.74 -12.30 -3.70
N SER A 10 -8.62 -11.88 -4.97
CA SER A 10 -7.54 -12.36 -5.83
C SER A 10 -6.19 -11.90 -5.28
N PHE A 11 -5.15 -12.70 -5.48
CA PHE A 11 -3.79 -12.30 -5.14
C PHE A 11 -3.39 -10.93 -5.71
N LEU A 12 -3.86 -10.60 -6.92
CA LEU A 12 -3.60 -9.30 -7.54
C LEU A 12 -4.33 -8.15 -6.84
N GLN A 13 -5.53 -8.41 -6.35
CA GLN A 13 -6.30 -7.44 -5.56
C GLN A 13 -5.62 -7.21 -4.21
N ARG A 14 -5.09 -8.26 -3.57
CA ARG A 14 -4.29 -8.15 -2.35
C ARG A 14 -3.03 -7.30 -2.57
N PHE A 15 -2.39 -7.40 -3.75
CA PHE A 15 -1.27 -6.50 -4.11
C PHE A 15 -1.70 -5.04 -4.28
N ALA A 16 -2.88 -4.80 -4.85
CA ALA A 16 -3.41 -3.46 -5.05
C ALA A 16 -3.70 -2.74 -3.71
N GLU A 17 -3.93 -3.48 -2.62
CA GLU A 17 -4.10 -2.90 -1.29
C GLU A 17 -2.86 -2.14 -0.78
N ASN A 18 -1.66 -2.45 -1.29
CA ASN A 18 -0.45 -1.67 -0.98
C ASN A 18 -0.56 -0.20 -1.42
N VAL A 19 -1.44 0.08 -2.38
CA VAL A 19 -1.67 1.40 -2.99
C VAL A 19 -2.80 2.15 -2.27
N LEU A 20 -3.39 1.58 -1.21
CA LEU A 20 -4.52 2.19 -0.50
C LEU A 20 -4.16 3.51 0.17
N TYR A 21 -2.90 3.65 0.60
CA TYR A 21 -2.37 4.83 1.28
C TYR A 21 -1.43 5.67 0.39
N THR A 22 -1.64 5.69 -0.93
CA THR A 22 -0.77 6.48 -1.85
C THR A 22 -0.72 7.97 -1.55
N TYR A 23 -1.72 8.53 -0.87
CA TYR A 23 -1.67 9.93 -0.44
C TYR A 23 -0.44 10.24 0.45
N LEU A 24 0.11 9.23 1.14
CA LEU A 24 1.37 9.38 1.88
C LEU A 24 2.55 9.61 0.94
N LEU A 25 2.55 8.97 -0.23
CA LEU A 25 3.56 9.19 -1.28
C LEU A 25 3.43 10.59 -1.87
N ASP A 26 2.19 11.07 -2.08
CA ASP A 26 1.95 12.45 -2.53
C ASP A 26 2.44 13.47 -1.49
N MET A 27 2.24 13.20 -0.20
CA MET A 27 2.77 14.03 0.89
C MET A 27 4.30 14.00 0.96
N ALA A 28 4.91 12.83 0.73
CA ALA A 28 6.37 12.68 0.69
C ALA A 28 6.99 13.46 -0.49
N ASP A 29 6.32 13.51 -1.65
CA ASP A 29 6.79 14.25 -2.82
C ASP A 29 6.88 15.76 -2.55
N VAL A 30 5.92 16.31 -1.80
CA VAL A 30 5.88 17.74 -1.43
C VAL A 30 6.80 18.07 -0.25
N CYS A 31 7.35 17.06 0.44
CA CYS A 31 8.21 17.26 1.61
C CYS A 31 9.67 17.60 1.21
N ASN A 32 10.13 18.78 1.64
CA ASN A 32 11.51 19.25 1.36
C ASN A 32 12.57 18.63 2.26
N ASP A 33 12.21 18.20 3.48
CA ASP A 33 13.17 17.58 4.40
C ASP A 33 13.31 16.08 4.07
N PRO A 34 14.49 15.61 3.65
CA PRO A 34 14.70 14.21 3.30
C PRO A 34 14.49 13.26 4.49
N VAL A 35 14.63 13.72 5.73
CA VAL A 35 14.38 12.90 6.92
C VAL A 35 12.88 12.75 7.14
N MET A 36 12.11 13.83 7.07
CA MET A 36 10.64 13.76 7.19
C MET A 36 9.99 13.01 6.03
N ARG A 37 10.56 13.07 4.81
CA ARG A 37 10.07 12.27 3.66
C ARG A 37 10.25 10.76 3.84
N MET A 38 11.23 10.36 4.64
CA MET A 38 11.54 8.94 4.89
C MET A 38 10.71 8.35 6.03
N GLN A 39 10.14 9.20 6.89
CA GLN A 39 9.29 8.82 8.02
C GLN A 39 7.88 8.44 7.56
#